data_AF-A0A7W1ILK2-F1
#
_entry.id   AF-A0A7W1ILK2-F1
#
_cell.length_a   1.000
_cell.length_b   1.000
_cell.length_c   1.000
_cell.angle_alpha   90.00
_cell.angle_beta   90.00
_cell.angle_gamma   90.00
#
_symmetry.space_group_name_H-M   'P 1'
#
loop_
_entity.id
_entity.type
_entity.pdbx_description
1 polymer ?
#
loop_
_entity_poly.entity_id
_entity_poly.type
_entity_poly.pdbx_seq_one_letter_code
_entity_poly.pdbx_strand_id
1 'polypeptide(L)'
;MTKNNDIDSINHHLQVEDIARRLVERFNAPGSREFYLKVAYRLPEARIENLVTTALEKGDDPGKLFNFLARKEMMAPSKELGSVGSSG
;
A
#
# COMPACT_ATOMS: atom_id res chain seq x y z
N MET A 1 -29.41 -20.62 5.23
CA MET A 1 -28.56 -20.00 4.19
C MET A 1 -27.39 -19.34 4.89
N THR A 2 -26.30 -20.07 4.99
CA THR A 2 -25.21 -19.78 5.93
C THR A 2 -24.10 -19.07 5.17
N LYS A 3 -23.87 -17.80 5.51
CA LYS A 3 -22.55 -17.15 5.51
C LYS A 3 -21.84 -16.94 4.16
N ASN A 4 -22.43 -16.13 3.28
CA ASN A 4 -21.66 -15.53 2.18
C ASN A 4 -20.68 -14.45 2.68
N ASN A 5 -20.96 -13.82 3.84
CA ASN A 5 -20.11 -12.77 4.40
C ASN A 5 -18.76 -13.29 4.94
N ASP A 6 -18.70 -14.51 5.46
CA ASP A 6 -17.47 -15.07 6.03
C ASP A 6 -16.42 -15.36 4.94
N ILE A 7 -16.84 -15.77 3.74
CA ILE A 7 -15.93 -16.09 2.62
C ILE A 7 -15.26 -14.83 2.07
N ASP A 8 -16.00 -13.74 1.92
CA ASP A 8 -15.46 -12.46 1.44
C ASP A 8 -14.39 -11.91 2.41
N SER A 9 -14.69 -11.95 3.72
CA SER A 9 -13.76 -11.48 4.75
C SER A 9 -12.49 -12.34 4.85
N ILE A 10 -12.60 -13.67 4.68
CA ILE A 10 -11.45 -14.58 4.63
C ILE A 10 -10.60 -14.29 3.39
N ASN A 11 -11.22 -14.13 2.21
CA ASN A 11 -10.50 -13.82 0.98
C ASN A 11 -9.75 -12.48 1.09
N HIS A 12 -10.37 -11.47 1.69
CA HIS A 12 -9.74 -10.18 1.90
C HIS A 12 -8.51 -10.28 2.82
N HIS A 13 -8.62 -11.00 3.94
CA HIS A 13 -7.48 -11.21 4.85
C HIS A 13 -6.31 -11.94 4.14
N LEU A 14 -6.62 -13.01 3.39
CA LEU A 14 -5.60 -13.76 2.64
C LEU A 14 -4.90 -12.88 1.59
N GLN A 15 -5.64 -12.01 0.90
CA GLN A 15 -5.05 -11.06 -0.04
C GLN A 15 -4.11 -10.07 0.65
N VAL A 16 -4.53 -9.51 1.79
CA VAL A 16 -3.69 -8.58 2.56
C VAL A 16 -2.40 -9.23 3.04
N GLU A 17 -2.48 -10.47 3.54
CA GLU A 17 -1.31 -11.23 3.95
C GLU A 17 -0.37 -11.56 2.78
N ASP A 18 -0.93 -11.91 1.63
CA ASP A 18 -0.15 -12.22 0.43
C ASP A 18 0.59 -10.98 -0.09
N ILE A 19 -0.08 -9.82 -0.18
CA ILE A 19 0.55 -8.54 -0.53
C ILE A 19 1.68 -8.22 0.45
N ALA A 20 1.43 -8.32 1.75
CA ALA A 20 2.44 -8.01 2.76
C ALA A 20 3.65 -8.96 2.67
N ARG A 21 3.42 -10.26 2.45
CA ARG A 21 4.50 -11.24 2.23
C ARG A 21 5.33 -10.87 1.01
N ARG A 22 4.70 -10.59 -0.13
CA ARG A 22 5.39 -10.19 -1.37
C ARG A 22 6.25 -8.94 -1.16
N LEU A 23 5.75 -7.95 -0.40
CA LEU A 23 6.53 -6.76 -0.06
C LEU A 23 7.75 -7.06 0.81
N VAL A 24 7.61 -7.95 1.81
CA VAL A 24 8.75 -8.43 2.62
C VAL A 24 9.80 -9.09 1.75
N GLU A 25 9.40 -10.00 0.87
CA GLU A 25 10.32 -10.73 -0.01
C GLU A 25 11.00 -9.78 -1.00
N ARG A 26 10.24 -8.84 -1.57
CA ARG A 26 10.73 -7.91 -2.59
C ARG A 26 11.71 -6.87 -2.05
N PHE A 27 11.53 -6.42 -0.82
CA PHE A 27 12.44 -5.46 -0.18
C PHE A 27 13.41 -6.10 0.82
N ASN A 28 13.37 -7.43 0.97
CA ASN A 28 14.13 -8.18 1.96
C ASN A 28 14.04 -7.57 3.37
N ALA A 29 12.82 -7.21 3.78
CA ALA A 29 12.55 -6.41 4.98
C ALA A 29 11.57 -7.12 5.94
N PRO A 30 11.98 -8.24 6.57
CA PRO A 30 11.10 -9.03 7.43
C PRO A 30 10.58 -8.25 8.66
N GLY A 31 11.39 -7.32 9.19
CA GLY A 31 10.98 -6.45 10.29
C GLY A 31 9.90 -5.42 9.93
N SER A 32 9.55 -5.27 8.65
CA SER A 32 8.50 -4.35 8.17
C SER A 32 7.17 -5.05 7.88
N ARG A 33 7.02 -6.37 8.15
CA ARG A 33 5.80 -7.12 7.83
C ARG A 33 4.53 -6.47 8.41
N GLU A 34 4.54 -6.09 9.68
CA GLU A 34 3.39 -5.43 10.32
C GLU A 34 3.01 -4.11 9.66
N PHE A 35 4.01 -3.36 9.18
CA PHE A 35 3.78 -2.13 8.43
C PHE A 35 3.15 -2.43 7.07
N TYR A 36 3.66 -3.44 6.34
CA TYR A 36 3.09 -3.84 5.05
C TYR A 36 1.67 -4.37 5.15
N LEU A 37 1.32 -5.09 6.21
CA LEU A 37 -0.06 -5.47 6.50
C LEU A 37 -0.96 -4.23 6.65
N LYS A 38 -0.53 -3.23 7.43
CA LYS A 38 -1.29 -1.97 7.58
C LYS A 38 -1.43 -1.21 6.27
N VAL A 39 -0.40 -1.22 5.42
CA VAL A 39 -0.44 -0.62 4.08
C VAL A 39 -1.47 -1.34 3.21
N ALA A 40 -1.43 -2.67 3.15
CA ALA A 40 -2.37 -3.48 2.38
C ALA A 40 -3.83 -3.37 2.86
N TYR A 41 -4.05 -3.11 4.16
CA TYR A 41 -5.38 -2.77 4.67
C TYR A 41 -5.89 -1.38 4.29
N ARG A 42 -4.98 -0.41 4.08
CA ARG A 42 -5.35 1.00 3.85
C ARG A 42 -5.35 1.40 2.38
N LEU A 43 -4.49 0.80 1.58
CA LEU A 43 -4.29 1.14 0.18
C LEU A 43 -4.72 -0.03 -0.71
N PRO A 44 -5.37 0.23 -1.86
CA PRO A 44 -5.67 -0.82 -2.82
C PRO A 44 -4.38 -1.34 -3.46
N GLU A 45 -4.38 -2.61 -3.88
CA GLU A 45 -3.21 -3.29 -4.47
C GLU A 45 -2.59 -2.48 -5.62
N ALA A 46 -3.40 -1.94 -6.54
CA ALA A 46 -2.91 -1.12 -7.65
C ALA A 46 -2.12 0.12 -7.20
N ARG A 47 -2.50 0.74 -6.09
CA ARG A 47 -1.73 1.87 -5.50
C ARG A 47 -0.42 1.37 -4.93
N ILE A 48 -0.45 0.26 -4.20
CA ILE A 48 0.74 -0.37 -3.61
C ILE A 48 1.74 -0.72 -4.71
N GLU A 49 1.30 -1.36 -5.79
CA GLU A 49 2.16 -1.70 -6.93
C GLU A 49 2.79 -0.45 -7.56
N ASN A 50 2.04 0.62 -7.72
CA ASN A 50 2.58 1.87 -8.24
C ASN A 50 3.67 2.46 -7.31
N LEU A 51 3.47 2.40 -5.99
CA LEU A 51 4.46 2.81 -5.02
C LEU A 51 5.71 1.92 -5.05
N VAL A 52 5.53 0.60 -5.22
CA VAL A 52 6.64 -0.37 -5.37
C VAL A 52 7.46 -0.03 -6.61
N THR A 53 6.80 0.14 -7.76
CA THR A 53 7.45 0.50 -9.02
C THR A 53 8.22 1.81 -8.88
N THR A 54 7.58 2.86 -8.34
CA THR A 54 8.24 4.15 -8.07
C THR A 54 9.47 3.98 -7.17
N ALA A 55 9.35 3.17 -6.12
CA ALA A 55 10.44 2.95 -5.18
C ALA A 55 11.63 2.20 -5.81
N LEU A 56 11.36 1.23 -6.68
CA LEU A 56 12.37 0.46 -7.41
C LEU A 56 13.06 1.29 -8.50
N GLU A 57 12.33 2.19 -9.17
CA GLU A 57 12.88 3.01 -10.25
C GLU A 57 13.67 4.23 -9.75
N LYS A 58 13.27 4.81 -8.62
CA LYS A 58 13.80 6.11 -8.14
C LYS A 58 14.62 6.03 -6.86
N GLY A 59 14.56 4.92 -6.13
CA GLY A 59 15.15 4.81 -4.80
C GLY A 59 16.51 4.13 -4.80
N ASP A 60 17.50 4.78 -4.19
CA ASP A 60 18.78 4.15 -3.83
C ASP A 60 18.55 2.99 -2.82
N ASP A 61 17.61 3.18 -1.90
CA ASP A 61 17.07 2.18 -0.97
C ASP A 61 15.55 1.99 -1.23
N PRO A 62 15.14 1.05 -2.10
CA PRO A 62 13.74 0.92 -2.51
C PRO A 62 12.80 0.60 -1.33
N GLY A 63 13.24 -0.20 -0.35
CA GLY A 63 12.44 -0.50 0.84
C GLY A 63 12.15 0.73 1.71
N LYS A 64 13.14 1.61 1.92
CA LYS A 64 12.94 2.86 2.69
C LYS A 64 12.06 3.84 1.92
N LEU A 65 12.29 3.99 0.62
CA LEU A 65 11.50 4.90 -0.21
C LEU A 65 10.03 4.45 -0.26
N PHE A 66 9.79 3.15 -0.47
CA PHE A 66 8.44 2.60 -0.39
C PHE A 66 7.78 2.88 0.96
N ASN A 67 8.47 2.63 2.07
CA ASN A 67 7.92 2.88 3.41
C ASN A 67 7.54 4.35 3.61
N PHE A 68 8.38 5.27 3.14
CA PHE A 68 8.10 6.70 3.18
C PHE A 68 6.86 7.08 2.35
N LEU A 69 6.79 6.61 1.10
CA LEU A 69 5.69 6.91 0.20
C LEU A 69 4.36 6.32 0.70
N ALA A 70 4.37 5.06 1.13
CA ALA A 70 3.21 4.38 1.67
C ALA A 70 2.71 5.09 2.94
N ARG A 71 3.62 5.50 3.82
CA ARG A 71 3.27 6.27 5.02
C ARG A 71 2.65 7.62 4.67
N LYS A 72 3.18 8.32 3.66
CA LYS A 72 2.62 9.58 3.16
C LYS A 72 1.20 9.38 2.60
N GLU A 73 0.98 8.39 1.75
CA GLU A 73 -0.34 8.06 1.19
C GLU A 73 -1.36 7.71 2.29
N MET A 74 -0.95 6.93 3.29
CA MET A 74 -1.82 6.58 4.43
C MET A 74 -2.13 7.74 5.37
N MET A 75 -1.31 8.80 5.37
CA MET A 75 -1.44 9.99 6.23
C MET A 75 -2.07 11.17 5.50
N ALA A 76 -2.14 11.15 4.17
CA ALA A 76 -2.78 12.22 3.40
C ALA A 76 -4.26 12.27 3.80
N PRO A 77 -4.74 13.34 4.48
CA PRO A 77 -6.17 13.56 4.57
C PRO A 77 -6.67 13.69 3.14
N SER A 78 -7.85 13.15 2.84
CA SER A 78 -8.55 13.31 1.56
C SER A 78 -8.79 14.79 1.28
N LYS A 79 -7.75 15.53 0.88
CA LYS A 79 -7.83 16.94 0.54
C LYS A 79 -7.92 16.98 -0.97
N GLU A 80 -9.18 17.03 -1.40
CA GLU A 80 -9.68 17.81 -2.52
C GLU A 80 -8.63 18.23 -3.54
N LEU A 81 -8.78 17.69 -4.75
CA LEU A 81 -8.27 18.26 -5.99
C LEU A 81 -8.92 19.65 -6.21
N GLY A 82 -8.55 20.61 -5.37
CA GLY A 82 -8.99 22.00 -5.45
C GLY A 82 -8.18 22.71 -6.52
N SER A 83 -8.83 22.89 -7.67
CA SER A 83 -8.70 24.02 -8.60
C SER A 83 -7.29 24.50 -8.92
N VAL A 84 -6.88 24.16 -10.13
CA VAL A 84 -5.86 24.89 -10.90
C VAL A 84 -6.10 26.40 -10.76
N GLY A 85 -5.14 27.10 -10.15
CA GLY A 85 -5.07 28.55 -10.24
C GLY A 85 -4.73 28.92 -11.67
N SER A 86 -5.75 29.14 -12.50
CA SER A 86 -5.63 29.90 -13.73
C SER A 86 -5.85 31.37 -13.38
N SER A 87 -4.78 32.15 -13.34
CA SER A 87 -4.83 33.61 -13.36
C SER A 87 -3.67 34.08 -14.22
N GLY A 88 -3.94 34.19 -15.51
CA GLY A 88 -3.23 34.99 -16.49
C GLY A 88 -4.22 35.96 -17.11
#